data_AF-F9ZKG4-F1
#
_entry.id   AF-F9ZKG4-F1
#
_cell.length_a   1.000
_cell.length_b   1.000
_cell.length_c   1.000
_cell.angle_alpha   90.00
_cell.angle_beta   90.00
_cell.angle_gamma   90.00
#
_symmetry.space_group_name_H-M   'P 1'
#
loop_
_entity.id
_entity.type
_entity.pdbx_description
1 polymer ?
#
loop_
_entity_poly.entity_id
_entity_poly.type
_entity_poly.pdbx_seq_one_letter_code
_entity_poly.pdbx_strand_id
1 'polypeptide(L)'
;MKNFLLTLSFLVFSSSSFATGNFNSETGSLIIRNLNVDGTTTYDSVNVQLNLATGTFTILDAKLDSVDTEFNPFSRTPIDTFISDNIKVDFMGCNPGVKDSELKKHQIMCETQVTSLNGDEEIWSGLNKLIDILGNEYFRQSTVVALDKPVFRGFNTIQGIPVSVKYIFNGIDFGATISAFEPSFHIRKTPLSIQPNFPINIKLSD
;
A
#
# COMPACT_ATOMS: atom_id res chain seq x y z
N MET A 1 -41.62 -54.76 -9.21
CA MET A 1 -40.68 -53.89 -9.95
C MET A 1 -40.41 -52.68 -9.05
N LYS A 2 -39.40 -52.72 -8.19
CA LYS A 2 -38.02 -52.18 -8.37
C LYS A 2 -37.97 -50.70 -8.82
N ASN A 3 -37.62 -49.87 -7.84
CA ASN A 3 -36.73 -48.70 -7.88
C ASN A 3 -37.17 -47.46 -8.67
N PHE A 4 -37.40 -46.36 -7.97
CA PHE A 4 -36.42 -45.26 -7.95
C PHE A 4 -36.68 -44.32 -6.76
N LEU A 5 -35.81 -44.40 -5.75
CA LEU A 5 -35.63 -43.34 -4.76
C LEU A 5 -34.98 -42.16 -5.49
N LEU A 6 -35.63 -40.99 -5.49
CA LEU A 6 -35.00 -39.73 -5.86
C LEU A 6 -34.97 -38.85 -4.61
N THR A 7 -33.98 -39.13 -3.78
CA THR A 7 -33.47 -38.21 -2.75
C THR A 7 -32.93 -36.97 -3.45
N LEU A 8 -33.69 -35.87 -3.42
CA LEU A 8 -33.21 -34.56 -3.81
C LEU A 8 -32.47 -33.96 -2.60
N SER A 9 -31.17 -34.25 -2.52
CA SER A 9 -30.25 -33.59 -1.60
C SER A 9 -29.45 -32.53 -2.34
N PHE A 10 -29.12 -31.47 -1.62
CA PHE A 10 -28.24 -30.34 -1.96
C PHE A 10 -28.79 -29.24 -2.88
N LEU A 11 -29.28 -28.19 -2.24
CA LEU A 11 -28.71 -26.85 -2.37
C LEU A 11 -28.71 -26.22 -0.98
N VAL A 12 -27.66 -26.52 -0.20
CA VAL A 12 -27.28 -25.64 0.90
C VAL A 12 -26.93 -24.33 0.22
N PHE A 13 -27.81 -23.33 0.35
CA PHE A 13 -27.42 -21.95 0.08
C PHE A 13 -26.32 -21.63 1.08
N SER A 14 -25.06 -21.87 0.69
CA SER A 14 -23.92 -21.23 1.31
C SER A 14 -24.05 -19.75 1.02
N SER A 15 -24.87 -19.07 1.83
CA SER A 15 -24.84 -17.62 1.95
C SER A 15 -23.54 -17.28 2.67
N SER A 16 -22.43 -17.42 1.96
CA SER A 16 -21.19 -16.74 2.32
C SER A 16 -21.46 -15.26 2.13
N SER A 17 -21.95 -14.61 3.18
CA SER A 17 -22.01 -13.16 3.27
C SER A 17 -20.57 -12.64 3.25
N PHE A 18 -20.14 -12.10 2.10
CA PHE A 18 -18.89 -11.36 2.01
C PHE A 18 -19.19 -9.91 2.44
N ALA A 19 -18.96 -9.64 3.73
CA ALA A 19 -19.09 -8.34 4.39
C ALA A 19 -20.52 -7.80 4.62
N THR A 20 -20.72 -7.19 5.80
CA THR A 20 -21.94 -6.46 6.17
C THR A 20 -21.70 -4.98 5.90
N GLY A 21 -22.48 -4.39 4.99
CA GLY A 21 -22.39 -2.97 4.66
C GLY A 21 -23.67 -2.20 5.01
N ASN A 22 -23.52 -0.94 5.42
CA ASN A 22 -24.63 -0.03 5.67
C ASN A 22 -24.90 0.80 4.42
N PHE A 23 -26.05 0.57 3.79
CA PHE A 23 -26.49 1.33 2.62
C PHE A 23 -27.33 2.55 3.04
N ASN A 24 -26.97 3.71 2.51
CA ASN A 24 -27.78 4.92 2.56
C ASN A 24 -28.44 5.13 1.20
N SER A 25 -29.77 4.98 1.16
CA SER A 25 -30.55 5.13 -0.08
C SER A 25 -30.70 6.58 -0.56
N GLU A 26 -30.49 7.57 0.30
CA GLU A 26 -30.57 9.00 -0.06
C GLU A 26 -29.32 9.43 -0.85
N THR A 27 -28.15 8.95 -0.42
CA THR A 27 -26.89 9.27 -1.09
C THR A 27 -26.45 8.19 -2.08
N GLY A 28 -27.06 7.00 -2.05
CA GLY A 28 -26.63 5.83 -2.83
C GLY A 28 -25.29 5.24 -2.37
N SER A 29 -24.84 5.60 -1.17
CA SER A 29 -23.55 5.17 -0.62
C SER A 29 -23.70 3.90 0.21
N LEU A 30 -22.77 2.96 0.08
CA LEU A 30 -22.64 1.76 0.87
C LEU A 30 -21.32 1.80 1.63
N ILE A 31 -21.39 1.76 2.96
CA ILE A 31 -20.19 1.69 3.82
C ILE A 31 -20.01 0.24 4.26
N ILE A 32 -18.94 -0.39 3.79
CA ILE A 32 -18.55 -1.74 4.18
C ILE A 32 -17.47 -1.63 5.25
N ARG A 33 -17.66 -2.26 6.41
CA ARG A 33 -16.66 -2.27 7.50
C ARG A 33 -15.93 -3.60 7.57
N ASN A 34 -14.68 -3.57 8.05
CA ASN A 34 -13.83 -4.74 8.25
C ASN A 34 -13.74 -5.62 6.99
N LEU A 35 -13.53 -4.99 5.84
CA LEU A 35 -13.46 -5.69 4.56
C LEU A 35 -12.08 -6.33 4.41
N ASN A 36 -12.02 -7.66 4.40
CA ASN A 36 -10.83 -8.39 4.02
C ASN A 36 -10.89 -8.77 2.54
N VAL A 37 -9.93 -8.28 1.76
CA VAL A 37 -9.76 -8.55 0.34
C VAL A 37 -8.66 -9.59 0.16
N ASP A 38 -9.02 -10.70 -0.49
CA ASP A 38 -8.11 -11.81 -0.84
C ASP A 38 -7.35 -12.44 0.35
N GLY A 39 -7.81 -12.23 1.59
CA GLY A 39 -7.14 -12.72 2.80
C GLY A 39 -5.86 -11.95 3.16
N THR A 40 -5.53 -10.88 2.45
CA THR A 40 -4.25 -10.17 2.57
C THR A 40 -4.39 -8.70 2.94
N THR A 41 -5.48 -8.05 2.55
CA THR A 41 -5.68 -6.62 2.84
C THR A 41 -6.97 -6.43 3.61
N THR A 42 -6.87 -5.90 4.83
CA THR A 42 -8.05 -5.56 5.65
C THR A 42 -8.27 -4.05 5.61
N TYR A 43 -9.51 -3.63 5.38
CA TYR A 43 -9.97 -2.24 5.45
C TYR A 43 -10.91 -2.06 6.63
N ASP A 44 -10.65 -1.06 7.49
CA ASP A 44 -11.56 -0.64 8.58
C ASP A 44 -12.91 -0.23 7.96
N SER A 45 -12.85 0.54 6.86
CA SER A 45 -14.04 0.88 6.09
C SER A 45 -13.76 1.14 4.62
N VAL A 46 -14.64 0.67 3.74
CA VAL A 46 -14.70 1.06 2.33
C VAL A 46 -16.05 1.70 2.07
N ASN A 47 -16.05 2.95 1.61
CA ASN A 47 -17.23 3.67 1.17
C ASN A 47 -17.34 3.56 -0.35
N VAL A 48 -18.44 3.00 -0.84
CA VAL A 48 -18.70 2.85 -2.27
C VAL A 48 -19.99 3.57 -2.66
N GLN A 49 -20.00 4.20 -3.82
CA GLN A 49 -21.19 4.70 -4.47
C GLN A 49 -21.75 3.62 -5.38
N LEU A 50 -22.98 3.18 -5.14
CA LEU A 50 -23.66 2.20 -5.97
C LEU A 50 -24.48 2.91 -7.04
N ASN A 51 -24.33 2.48 -8.29
CA ASN A 51 -25.23 2.82 -9.37
C ASN A 51 -26.12 1.60 -9.69
N LEU A 52 -27.30 1.57 -9.06
CA LEU A 52 -28.25 0.46 -9.18
C LEU A 52 -28.83 0.31 -10.59
N ALA A 53 -28.86 1.38 -11.40
CA ALA A 53 -29.36 1.32 -12.77
C ALA A 53 -28.42 0.57 -13.72
N THR A 54 -27.11 0.63 -13.44
CA THR A 54 -26.07 -0.01 -14.26
C THR A 54 -25.46 -1.26 -13.59
N GLY A 55 -25.75 -1.50 -12.32
CA GLY A 55 -25.13 -2.57 -11.54
C GLY A 55 -23.65 -2.34 -11.25
N THR A 56 -23.18 -1.09 -11.33
CA THR A 56 -21.77 -0.73 -11.10
C THR A 56 -21.59 -0.06 -9.74
N PHE A 57 -20.36 -0.06 -9.24
CA PHE A 57 -19.98 0.70 -8.06
C PHE A 57 -18.69 1.47 -8.31
N THR A 58 -18.53 2.58 -7.61
CA THR A 58 -17.29 3.36 -7.56
C THR A 58 -16.85 3.46 -6.10
N ILE A 59 -15.57 3.29 -5.83
CA ILE A 59 -15.07 3.46 -4.46
C ILE A 59 -14.86 4.95 -4.23
N LEU A 60 -15.54 5.50 -3.22
CA LEU A 60 -15.44 6.90 -2.84
C LEU A 60 -14.26 7.13 -1.88
N ASP A 61 -14.09 6.21 -0.94
CA ASP A 61 -13.05 6.25 0.07
C ASP A 61 -12.78 4.83 0.58
N ALA A 62 -11.55 4.56 0.97
CA ALA A 62 -11.19 3.30 1.63
C ALA A 62 -10.13 3.57 2.69
N LYS A 63 -10.45 3.20 3.92
CA LYS A 63 -9.61 3.30 5.09
C LYS A 63 -9.07 1.92 5.41
N LEU A 64 -7.76 1.74 5.28
CA LEU A 64 -7.08 0.50 5.66
C LEU A 64 -7.31 0.22 7.15
N ASP A 65 -7.50 -1.05 7.49
CA ASP A 65 -7.58 -1.47 8.88
C ASP A 65 -6.21 -1.31 9.52
N SER A 66 -6.17 -0.58 10.63
CA SER A 66 -4.95 -0.35 11.40
C SER A 66 -4.71 -1.44 12.44
N VAL A 67 -5.35 -2.62 12.30
CA VAL A 67 -4.98 -3.82 13.07
C VAL A 67 -3.66 -4.35 12.54
N ASP A 68 -2.61 -3.55 12.73
CA ASP A 68 -1.28 -4.08 12.97
C ASP A 68 -1.34 -4.71 14.37
N THR A 69 -1.36 -6.03 14.39
CA THR A 69 -0.70 -6.79 15.45
C THR A 69 0.69 -6.18 15.67
N GLU A 70 0.87 -5.51 16.81
CA GLU A 70 2.16 -5.11 17.40
C GLU A 70 3.13 -4.33 16.48
N PHE A 71 3.20 -3.01 16.74
CA PHE A 71 4.29 -2.10 16.36
C PHE A 71 4.38 -1.74 14.85
N ASN A 72 3.46 -0.90 14.36
CA ASN A 72 3.71 -0.12 13.15
C ASN A 72 4.73 0.99 13.46
N PRO A 73 5.96 0.95 12.91
CA PRO A 73 6.99 1.92 13.27
C PRO A 73 6.82 3.24 12.51
N PHE A 74 5.90 3.34 11.54
CA PHE A 74 5.73 4.51 10.67
C PHE A 74 4.72 5.52 11.23
N SER A 75 4.85 6.77 10.80
CA SER A 75 3.95 7.85 11.20
C SER A 75 2.53 7.60 10.69
N ARG A 76 1.52 8.01 11.47
CA ARG A 76 0.11 7.99 11.04
C ARG A 76 -0.28 9.19 10.17
N THR A 77 0.53 10.25 10.21
CA THR A 77 0.36 11.45 9.40
C THR A 77 1.59 11.62 8.49
N PRO A 78 1.41 12.09 7.25
CA PRO A 78 2.56 12.36 6.37
C PRO A 78 3.56 13.28 7.08
N ILE A 79 4.83 12.88 7.09
CA ILE A 79 5.96 13.69 7.57
C ILE A 79 6.28 14.76 6.53
N ASP A 80 6.20 14.37 5.26
CA ASP A 80 6.35 15.24 4.12
C ASP A 80 5.44 14.74 2.99
N THR A 81 5.12 15.61 2.05
CA THR A 81 4.22 15.30 0.93
C THR A 81 4.80 15.88 -0.35
N PHE A 82 4.95 15.01 -1.35
CA PHE A 82 5.25 15.40 -2.71
C PHE A 82 4.01 15.30 -3.58
N ILE A 83 3.73 16.33 -4.38
CA ILE A 83 2.63 16.33 -5.35
C ILE A 83 3.21 16.67 -6.70
N SER A 84 2.95 15.83 -7.70
CA SER A 84 3.29 16.12 -9.09
C SER A 84 2.24 15.54 -10.01
N ASP A 85 1.77 16.37 -10.94
CA ASP A 85 0.72 16.05 -11.91
C ASP A 85 -0.48 15.35 -11.26
N ASN A 86 -0.63 14.05 -11.49
CA ASN A 86 -1.79 13.27 -11.07
C ASN A 86 -1.59 12.46 -9.79
N ILE A 87 -0.43 12.58 -9.15
CA ILE A 87 -0.09 11.73 -7.99
C ILE A 87 0.37 12.56 -6.81
N LYS A 88 -0.08 12.13 -5.63
CA LYS A 88 0.41 12.56 -4.33
C LYS A 88 1.16 11.41 -3.69
N VAL A 89 2.37 11.68 -3.21
CA VAL A 89 3.22 10.76 -2.46
C VAL A 89 3.41 11.33 -1.07
N ASP A 90 2.74 10.74 -0.10
CA ASP A 90 2.88 11.05 1.32
C ASP A 90 4.00 10.20 1.91
N PHE A 91 5.02 10.82 2.48
CA PHE A 91 6.11 10.13 3.14
C PHE A 91 5.77 9.85 4.61
N MET A 92 5.72 8.58 4.98
CA MET A 92 5.30 8.14 6.32
C MET A 92 6.48 7.92 7.28
N GLY A 93 7.71 7.99 6.77
CA GLY A 93 8.93 7.85 7.54
C GLY A 93 9.78 6.66 7.13
N CYS A 94 10.95 6.59 7.75
CA CYS A 94 11.90 5.50 7.61
C CYS A 94 12.35 5.07 9.01
N ASN A 95 12.53 3.77 9.22
CA ASN A 95 12.96 3.18 10.48
C ASN A 95 14.10 2.19 10.26
N PRO A 96 15.09 2.14 11.18
CA PRO A 96 16.03 1.04 11.24
C PRO A 96 15.25 -0.27 11.44
N GLY A 97 15.44 -1.21 10.53
CA GLY A 97 14.92 -2.57 10.60
C GLY A 97 15.91 -3.48 11.33
N VAL A 98 16.02 -4.71 10.83
CA VAL A 98 16.89 -5.74 11.43
C VAL A 98 18.37 -5.39 11.31
N LYS A 99 19.14 -5.64 12.37
CA LYS A 99 20.61 -5.59 12.36
C LYS A 99 21.17 -6.97 12.03
N ASP A 100 22.10 -7.02 11.09
CA ASP A 100 23.00 -8.15 10.90
C ASP A 100 24.30 -7.87 11.66
N SER A 101 24.39 -8.45 12.87
CA SER A 101 25.54 -8.28 13.76
C SER A 101 26.81 -8.94 13.24
N GLU A 102 26.70 -9.97 12.40
CA GLU A 102 27.85 -10.69 11.85
C GLU A 102 28.49 -9.88 10.72
N LEU A 103 27.67 -9.29 9.84
CA LEU A 103 28.13 -8.47 8.72
C LEU A 103 28.28 -6.98 9.07
N LYS A 104 27.90 -6.57 10.29
CA LYS A 104 27.81 -5.16 10.71
C LYS A 104 27.02 -4.32 9.71
N LYS A 105 25.83 -4.83 9.33
CA LYS A 105 24.93 -4.16 8.38
C LYS A 105 23.54 -3.93 8.99
N HIS A 106 22.92 -2.82 8.65
CA HIS A 106 21.53 -2.51 8.96
C HIS A 106 20.63 -2.75 7.76
N GLN A 107 19.40 -3.12 8.06
CA GLN A 107 18.26 -2.89 7.20
C GLN A 107 17.61 -1.54 7.58
N ILE A 108 17.10 -0.80 6.60
CA ILE A 108 16.20 0.34 6.80
C ILE A 108 14.93 0.09 6.02
N MET A 109 13.79 0.29 6.66
CA MET A 109 12.48 0.24 6.02
C MET A 109 11.91 1.64 5.91
N CYS A 110 11.39 2.01 4.74
CA CYS A 110 10.70 3.28 4.50
C CYS A 110 9.28 3.02 4.01
N GLU A 111 8.34 3.92 4.30
CA GLU A 111 6.97 3.82 3.82
C GLU A 111 6.51 5.13 3.16
N THR A 112 5.82 4.99 2.03
CA THR A 112 5.07 6.06 1.39
C THR A 112 3.62 5.63 1.16
N GLN A 113 2.69 6.57 1.20
CA GLN A 113 1.34 6.38 0.68
C GLN A 113 1.18 7.11 -0.65
N VAL A 114 0.83 6.38 -1.69
CA VAL A 114 0.68 6.91 -3.05
C VAL A 114 -0.80 7.00 -3.39
N THR A 115 -1.27 8.21 -3.71
CA THR A 115 -2.67 8.47 -4.05
C THR A 115 -2.74 9.06 -5.44
N SER A 116 -3.60 8.52 -6.30
CA SER A 116 -3.94 9.17 -7.57
C SER A 116 -5.03 10.22 -7.37
N LEU A 117 -4.89 11.39 -7.99
CA LEU A 117 -5.70 12.57 -7.74
C LEU A 117 -6.87 12.70 -8.74
N ASN A 118 -6.63 12.43 -10.02
CA ASN A 118 -7.55 12.63 -11.14
C ASN A 118 -7.72 11.35 -11.96
N GLY A 119 -8.24 10.29 -11.33
CA GLY A 119 -8.57 9.02 -11.97
C GLY A 119 -7.62 7.89 -11.59
N ASP A 120 -7.97 6.67 -11.95
CA ASP A 120 -7.16 5.49 -11.64
C ASP A 120 -5.85 5.51 -12.43
N GLU A 121 -4.73 5.16 -11.79
CA GLU A 121 -3.41 5.17 -12.42
C GLU A 121 -2.68 3.84 -12.21
N GLU A 122 -1.97 3.40 -13.25
CA GLU A 122 -0.99 2.32 -13.15
C GLU A 122 0.38 2.94 -12.88
N ILE A 123 0.93 2.67 -11.70
CA ILE A 123 2.17 3.27 -11.19
C ILE A 123 3.24 2.20 -11.08
N TRP A 124 4.39 2.45 -11.68
CA TRP A 124 5.54 1.56 -11.67
C TRP A 124 6.59 2.11 -10.71
N SER A 125 7.04 1.32 -9.75
CA SER A 125 8.18 1.72 -8.91
C SER A 125 9.48 1.56 -9.69
N GLY A 126 10.29 2.62 -9.72
CA GLY A 126 11.58 2.67 -10.39
C GLY A 126 12.74 2.26 -9.46
N LEU A 127 13.91 2.83 -9.71
CA LEU A 127 15.07 2.66 -8.85
C LEU A 127 14.95 3.59 -7.64
N ASN A 128 14.59 3.02 -6.49
CA ASN A 128 14.53 3.74 -5.22
C ASN A 128 15.91 3.75 -4.56
N LYS A 129 16.28 4.83 -3.88
CA LYS A 129 17.56 4.93 -3.18
C LYS A 129 17.49 5.60 -1.82
N LEU A 130 18.39 5.20 -0.95
CA LEU A 130 18.81 5.97 0.21
C LEU A 130 20.17 6.59 -0.07
N ILE A 131 20.38 7.79 0.45
CA ILE A 131 21.66 8.50 0.37
C ILE A 131 22.14 8.76 1.80
N ASP A 132 23.42 8.50 2.08
CA ASP A 132 24.02 8.88 3.37
C ASP A 132 24.64 10.29 3.34
N ILE A 133 25.08 10.79 4.49
CA ILE A 133 25.74 12.10 4.61
C ILE A 133 27.09 12.18 3.86
N LEU A 134 27.66 11.04 3.47
CA LEU A 134 28.90 10.95 2.70
C LEU A 134 28.64 10.87 1.18
N GLY A 135 27.37 10.78 0.77
CA GLY A 135 26.94 10.66 -0.63
C GLY A 135 26.93 9.22 -1.15
N ASN A 136 27.07 8.19 -0.30
CA ASN A 136 26.90 6.81 -0.73
C ASN A 136 25.43 6.52 -1.01
N GLU A 137 25.17 5.84 -2.13
CA GLU A 137 23.82 5.53 -2.58
C GLU A 137 23.50 4.03 -2.44
N TYR A 138 22.35 3.71 -1.84
CA TYR A 138 21.91 2.34 -1.58
C TYR A 138 20.72 1.97 -2.48
N PHE A 139 20.99 1.29 -3.60
CA PHE A 139 19.98 0.88 -4.61
C PHE A 139 19.63 -0.61 -4.61
N ARG A 140 20.62 -1.48 -4.34
CA ARG A 140 20.61 -2.88 -4.82
C ARG A 140 19.72 -3.85 -4.05
N GLN A 141 19.19 -3.48 -2.90
CA GLN A 141 18.49 -4.41 -2.02
C GLN A 141 17.09 -3.96 -1.62
N SER A 142 16.56 -2.89 -2.25
CA SER A 142 15.21 -2.38 -2.00
C SER A 142 14.16 -3.37 -2.47
N THR A 143 13.48 -4.05 -1.54
CA THR A 143 12.23 -4.75 -1.86
C THR A 143 11.09 -3.77 -1.75
N VAL A 144 10.30 -3.63 -2.82
CA VAL A 144 9.11 -2.78 -2.85
C VAL A 144 7.87 -3.66 -2.67
N VAL A 145 7.04 -3.32 -1.69
CA VAL A 145 5.78 -4.01 -1.42
C VAL A 145 4.66 -2.97 -1.44
N ALA A 146 3.65 -3.16 -2.28
CA ALA A 146 2.45 -2.33 -2.30
C ALA A 146 1.23 -3.23 -2.13
N LEU A 147 0.32 -2.88 -1.22
CA LEU A 147 -0.84 -3.71 -0.86
C LEU A 147 -0.43 -5.18 -0.59
N ASP A 148 0.65 -5.38 0.17
CA ASP A 148 1.25 -6.67 0.51
C ASP A 148 1.59 -7.60 -0.67
N LYS A 149 1.71 -7.03 -1.88
CA LYS A 149 2.18 -7.72 -3.07
C LYS A 149 3.60 -7.24 -3.40
N PRO A 150 4.55 -8.15 -3.69
CA PRO A 150 5.87 -7.74 -4.16
C PRO A 150 5.71 -7.01 -5.50
N VAL A 151 6.10 -5.74 -5.54
CA VAL A 151 6.00 -4.91 -6.74
C VAL A 151 7.31 -4.99 -7.50
N PHE A 152 7.40 -5.93 -8.43
CA PHE A 152 8.54 -5.97 -9.36
C PHE A 152 8.26 -5.19 -10.67
N ARG A 153 7.02 -4.69 -10.86
CA ARG A 153 6.63 -3.98 -12.10
C ARG A 153 5.71 -2.79 -11.88
N GLY A 154 4.71 -2.88 -11.00
CA GLY A 154 3.81 -1.76 -10.72
C GLY A 154 2.58 -2.17 -9.91
N PHE A 155 1.81 -1.18 -9.51
CA PHE A 155 0.54 -1.31 -8.81
C PHE A 155 -0.50 -0.36 -9.40
N ASN A 156 -1.77 -0.73 -9.27
CA ASN A 156 -2.87 0.14 -9.67
C ASN A 156 -3.32 0.94 -8.47
N THR A 157 -3.59 2.22 -8.69
CA THR A 157 -4.25 3.10 -7.75
C THR A 157 -5.66 3.37 -8.23
N ILE A 158 -6.56 3.52 -7.28
CA ILE A 158 -7.90 4.04 -7.51
C ILE A 158 -7.88 5.51 -7.08
N GLN A 159 -8.57 6.36 -7.83
CA GLN A 159 -8.63 7.79 -7.50
C GLN A 159 -9.01 8.01 -6.03
N GLY A 160 -8.23 8.83 -5.33
CA GLY A 160 -8.47 9.21 -3.94
C GLY A 160 -8.09 8.15 -2.89
N ILE A 161 -7.79 6.92 -3.29
CA ILE A 161 -7.43 5.85 -2.34
C ILE A 161 -5.91 5.76 -2.20
N PRO A 162 -5.36 5.98 -0.99
CA PRO A 162 -3.94 5.83 -0.75
C PRO A 162 -3.52 4.35 -0.79
N VAL A 163 -2.47 4.06 -1.54
CA VAL A 163 -1.78 2.76 -1.56
C VAL A 163 -0.50 2.86 -0.75
N SER A 164 -0.40 2.08 0.33
CA SER A 164 0.86 1.94 1.08
C SER A 164 1.90 1.21 0.23
N VAL A 165 3.09 1.79 0.15
CA VAL A 165 4.27 1.26 -0.53
C VAL A 165 5.43 1.26 0.46
N LYS A 166 5.92 0.06 0.79
CA LYS A 166 7.05 -0.18 1.69
C LYS A 166 8.31 -0.47 0.91
N TYR A 167 9.42 0.10 1.33
CA TYR A 167 10.75 -0.05 0.73
C TYR A 167 11.69 -0.64 1.78
N ILE A 168 12.37 -1.73 1.46
CA ILE A 168 13.26 -2.41 2.41
C ILE A 168 14.68 -2.37 1.88
N PHE A 169 15.51 -1.48 2.38
CA PHE A 169 16.93 -1.37 2.02
C PHE A 169 17.78 -2.22 2.95
N ASN A 170 18.56 -3.15 2.40
CA ASN A 170 19.48 -3.99 3.18
C ASN A 170 20.94 -3.54 2.98
N GLY A 171 21.85 -4.07 3.81
CA GLY A 171 23.29 -3.97 3.57
C GLY A 171 23.90 -2.60 3.89
N ILE A 172 23.21 -1.78 4.68
CA ILE A 172 23.64 -0.42 5.03
C ILE A 172 24.70 -0.50 6.13
N ASP A 173 25.80 0.22 5.99
CA ASP A 173 26.91 0.15 6.95
C ASP A 173 26.50 0.60 8.36
N PHE A 174 27.03 -0.09 9.36
CA PHE A 174 27.04 0.40 10.74
C PHE A 174 27.70 1.79 10.82
N GLY A 175 27.16 2.67 11.65
CA GLY A 175 27.63 4.05 11.78
C GLY A 175 27.22 4.98 10.63
N ALA A 176 26.59 4.49 9.57
CA ALA A 176 26.07 5.34 8.50
C ALA A 176 24.98 6.28 9.04
N THR A 177 24.97 7.51 8.54
CA THR A 177 23.89 8.47 8.80
C THR A 177 23.17 8.73 7.49
N ILE A 178 21.93 8.27 7.38
CA ILE A 178 21.11 8.45 6.18
C ILE A 178 20.52 9.85 6.16
N SER A 179 20.70 10.53 5.03
CA SER A 179 20.39 11.95 4.83
C SER A 179 19.21 12.18 3.89
N ALA A 180 18.92 11.24 2.99
CA ALA A 180 17.81 11.36 2.06
C ALA A 180 17.22 10.00 1.66
N PHE A 181 15.92 10.02 1.38
CA PHE A 181 15.20 8.94 0.73
C PHE A 181 14.57 9.45 -0.58
N GLU A 182 14.92 8.78 -1.68
CA GLU A 182 14.44 9.12 -3.01
C GLU A 182 13.72 7.91 -3.63
N PRO A 183 12.39 7.77 -3.42
CA PRO A 183 11.60 6.81 -4.18
C PRO A 183 11.45 7.27 -5.63
N SER A 184 11.27 6.33 -6.55
CA SER A 184 11.03 6.61 -7.96
C SER A 184 9.72 5.99 -8.39
N PHE A 185 8.90 6.77 -9.11
CA PHE A 185 7.65 6.30 -9.68
C PHE A 185 7.54 6.71 -11.15
N HIS A 186 7.04 5.80 -11.98
CA HIS A 186 6.71 6.05 -13.37
C HIS A 186 5.21 5.84 -13.56
N ILE A 187 4.52 6.86 -14.07
CA ILE A 187 3.10 6.76 -14.39
C ILE A 187 2.99 6.21 -15.81
N ARG A 188 2.18 5.18 -16.04
CA ARG A 188 2.10 4.56 -17.37
C ARG A 188 1.29 5.37 -18.37
N LYS A 189 0.18 5.98 -17.92
CA LYS A 189 -0.73 6.74 -18.79
C LYS A 189 -0.13 8.06 -19.26
N THR A 190 0.69 8.67 -18.41
CA THR A 190 1.44 9.89 -18.68
C THR A 190 2.90 9.55 -18.48
N PRO A 191 3.75 9.45 -19.53
CA PRO A 191 5.12 8.96 -19.43
C PRO A 191 6.02 9.97 -18.68
N LEU A 192 5.75 10.07 -17.39
CA LEU A 192 6.37 10.95 -16.43
C LEU A 192 7.08 10.07 -15.41
N SER A 193 8.35 10.38 -15.21
CA SER A 193 9.14 9.84 -14.12
C SER A 193 9.18 10.89 -13.02
N ILE A 194 8.76 10.51 -11.82
CA ILE A 194 8.91 11.34 -10.63
C ILE A 194 9.90 10.69 -9.68
N GLN A 195 10.67 11.53 -9.01
CA GLN A 195 11.63 11.11 -8.00
C GLN A 195 11.59 12.14 -6.86
N PRO A 196 10.61 12.00 -5.94
CA PRO A 196 10.58 12.81 -4.73
C PRO A 196 11.90 12.69 -3.98
N ASN A 197 12.34 13.77 -3.33
CA ASN A 197 13.47 13.74 -2.42
C ASN A 197 12.98 14.12 -1.02
N PHE A 198 12.95 13.14 -0.13
CA PHE A 198 12.56 13.34 1.25
C PHE A 198 13.82 13.42 2.13
N PRO A 199 14.15 14.61 2.66
CA PRO A 199 15.27 14.74 3.58
C PRO A 199 14.96 13.99 4.88
N ILE A 200 15.90 13.17 5.33
CA ILE A 200 15.78 12.38 6.56
C ILE A 200 17.08 12.48 7.36
N ASN A 201 17.02 12.07 8.63
CA ASN A 201 18.21 12.00 9.47
C ASN A 201 18.13 10.76 10.35
N ILE A 202 18.65 9.64 9.83
CA ILE A 202 18.70 8.37 10.54
C ILE A 202 20.13 8.06 10.87
N LYS A 203 20.48 8.14 12.15
CA LYS A 203 21.78 7.73 12.66
C LYS A 203 21.74 6.26 13.05
N LEU A 204 22.48 5.42 12.34
CA LEU A 204 22.61 4.01 12.68
C LEU A 204 23.72 3.85 13.72
N SER A 205 23.36 3.41 14.92
CA SER A 205 24.34 3.03 15.93
C SER A 205 24.74 1.56 15.75
N ASP A 206 25.95 1.24 16.23
CA ASP A 206 26.29 -0.15 16.55
C ASP A 206 25.28 -0.73 17.56
#